data_AF-A0AAV7MH97-F1
#
_entry.id   AF-A0AAV7MH97-F1
#
_cell.length_a   1.000
_cell.length_b   1.000
_cell.length_c   1.000
_cell.angle_alpha   90.00
_cell.angle_beta   90.00
_cell.angle_gamma   90.00
#
_symmetry.space_group_name_H-M   'P 1'
#
loop_
_entity.id
_entity.type
_entity.pdbx_description
1 polymer ?
#
loop_
_entity_poly.entity_id
_entity_poly.type
_entity_poly.pdbx_seq_one_letter_code
_entity_poly.pdbx_strand_id
1 'polypeptide(L)'
;MCQHHRTPHRCYGHANDVSESLDPSPILGHTNDVSASLDPSPVLGHANDASGSPDPSPVLGHANDVSVSPDHSPILGHTNDVSASLDPSPVLGHPNDASGSPDPSPVLGHANDVSASPDPSPILGHNNDVPASLDPSPVLGPANDVSASLDPSPVLGPATDVSASTDPSPVLGPANDMSASEDPSPILGPLNDVSASPDPSLILGPANDVSASRTPHRS
;
A
#
# COMPACT_ATOMS: atom_id res chain seq x y z
N MET A 1 -11.36 18.11 27.10
CA MET A 1 -11.44 16.64 27.16
C MET A 1 -12.90 16.32 26.98
N CYS A 2 -13.26 15.86 25.79
CA CYS A 2 -14.57 15.26 25.57
C CYS A 2 -14.48 13.81 26.07
N GLN A 3 -15.44 13.38 26.88
CA GLN A 3 -15.58 11.98 27.32
C GLN A 3 -17.06 11.64 27.22
N HIS A 4 -17.42 10.57 26.49
CA HIS A 4 -18.76 9.96 26.50
C HIS A 4 -19.95 10.93 26.36
N HIS A 5 -20.14 11.55 25.19
CA HIS A 5 -21.38 12.31 24.93
C HIS A 5 -22.25 11.54 23.94
N ARG A 6 -23.58 11.56 24.16
CA ARG A 6 -24.59 10.91 23.30
C ARG A 6 -25.21 11.92 22.32
N THR A 7 -24.49 12.99 22.01
CA THR A 7 -25.02 14.13 21.26
C THR A 7 -23.91 14.78 20.44
N PRO A 8 -24.15 15.11 19.15
CA PRO A 8 -23.12 15.63 18.27
C PRO A 8 -22.64 17.00 18.74
N HIS A 9 -21.44 17.04 19.32
CA HIS A 9 -20.76 18.28 19.67
C HIS A 9 -19.34 18.27 19.11
N ARG A 10 -18.93 19.41 18.53
CA ARG A 10 -17.55 19.62 18.08
C ARG A 10 -16.59 19.42 19.24
N CYS A 11 -15.72 18.43 19.12
CA CYS A 11 -14.74 18.11 20.14
C CYS A 11 -13.44 18.88 19.87
N TYR A 12 -13.22 19.92 20.67
CA TYR A 12 -11.99 20.71 20.67
C TYR A 12 -11.23 20.47 21.97
N GLY A 13 -10.02 19.94 21.91
CA GLY A 13 -9.25 19.64 23.12
C GLY A 13 -7.83 19.18 22.84
N HIS A 14 -6.97 19.18 23.86
CA HIS A 14 -5.64 18.58 23.73
C HIS A 14 -5.75 17.06 23.54
N ALA A 15 -6.64 16.42 24.30
CA ALA A 15 -6.97 15.01 24.19
C ALA A 15 -8.50 14.83 24.10
N ASN A 16 -8.94 14.13 23.06
CA ASN A 16 -10.34 13.81 22.81
C ASN A 16 -10.50 12.29 22.82
N ASP A 17 -11.48 11.80 23.57
CA ASP A 17 -11.89 10.40 23.61
C ASP A 17 -13.40 10.37 23.29
N VAL A 18 -13.72 9.86 22.09
CA VAL A 18 -15.05 9.91 21.50
C VAL A 18 -15.48 8.50 21.14
N SER A 19 -16.47 8.00 21.88
CA SER A 19 -17.16 6.75 21.53
C SER A 19 -18.65 7.03 21.31
N GLU A 20 -19.07 7.09 20.05
CA GLU A 20 -20.45 7.42 19.68
C GLU A 20 -21.05 6.41 18.71
N SER A 21 -22.38 6.23 18.80
CA SER A 21 -23.08 5.28 17.93
C SER A 21 -23.37 5.85 16.54
N LEU A 22 -23.46 7.18 16.37
CA LEU A 22 -23.85 7.84 15.12
C LEU A 22 -23.32 9.29 15.06
N ASP A 23 -22.73 9.69 13.93
CA ASP A 23 -22.50 11.09 13.50
C ASP A 23 -21.79 11.99 14.56
N PRO A 24 -20.58 11.65 15.03
CA PRO A 24 -19.78 12.58 15.80
C PRO A 24 -19.42 13.79 14.93
N SER A 25 -19.49 15.00 15.50
CA SER A 25 -19.02 16.24 14.85
C SER A 25 -17.50 16.22 14.62
N PRO A 26 -16.94 17.08 13.75
CA PRO A 26 -15.50 17.11 13.51
C PRO A 26 -14.69 17.23 14.80
N ILE A 27 -13.64 16.40 14.89
CA ILE A 27 -12.80 16.28 16.07
C ILE A 27 -11.46 16.94 15.77
N LEU A 28 -11.07 17.89 16.61
CA LEU A 28 -9.80 18.60 16.50
C LEU A 28 -9.06 18.56 17.84
N GLY A 29 -7.85 18.03 17.82
CA GLY A 29 -7.01 17.95 19.01
C GLY A 29 -5.59 17.53 18.75
N HIS A 30 -4.78 17.45 19.80
CA HIS A 30 -3.42 16.93 19.67
C HIS A 30 -3.44 15.40 19.62
N THR A 31 -4.24 14.76 20.47
CA THR A 31 -4.47 13.32 20.51
C THR A 31 -5.96 13.04 20.44
N ASN A 32 -6.40 12.26 19.46
CA ASN A 32 -7.80 11.88 19.26
C ASN A 32 -7.90 10.36 19.27
N ASP A 33 -8.77 9.83 20.11
CA ASP A 33 -9.20 8.43 20.12
C ASP A 33 -10.70 8.44 19.77
N VAL A 34 -11.02 7.82 18.62
CA VAL A 34 -12.34 7.92 18.00
C VAL A 34 -12.82 6.52 17.65
N SER A 35 -13.93 6.13 18.27
CA SER A 35 -14.65 4.90 17.98
C SER A 35 -16.07 5.24 17.56
N ALA A 36 -16.42 5.07 16.28
CA ALA A 36 -17.73 5.44 15.75
C ALA A 36 -18.39 4.29 14.98
N SER A 37 -19.68 4.05 15.22
CA SER A 37 -20.40 2.95 14.56
C SER A 37 -21.21 3.34 13.32
N LEU A 38 -21.16 4.59 12.84
CA LEU A 38 -21.51 5.03 11.46
C LEU A 38 -20.95 6.46 11.23
N ASP A 39 -20.42 6.74 10.03
CA ASP A 39 -20.14 8.10 9.48
C ASP A 39 -19.51 9.10 10.47
N PRO A 40 -18.29 8.85 11.00
CA PRO A 40 -17.59 9.87 11.76
C PRO A 40 -17.20 11.06 10.89
N SER A 41 -17.38 12.29 11.41
CA SER A 41 -16.83 13.52 10.82
C SER A 41 -15.29 13.52 10.80
N PRO A 42 -14.65 14.43 10.03
CA PRO A 42 -13.19 14.45 9.89
C PRO A 42 -12.47 14.56 11.25
N VAL A 43 -11.38 13.80 11.37
CA VAL A 43 -10.51 13.80 12.56
C VAL A 43 -9.21 14.50 12.19
N LEU A 44 -8.89 15.58 12.92
CA LEU A 44 -7.68 16.37 12.70
C LEU A 44 -6.84 16.44 13.99
N GLY A 45 -5.57 16.06 13.89
CA GLY A 45 -4.67 16.14 15.05
C GLY A 45 -3.25 15.70 14.82
N HIS A 46 -2.45 15.65 15.88
CA HIS A 46 -1.08 15.13 15.79
C HIS A 46 -1.06 13.61 15.91
N ALA A 47 -1.90 13.02 16.75
CA ALA A 47 -2.08 11.58 16.87
C ALA A 47 -3.57 11.27 16.80
N ASN A 48 -3.98 10.44 15.85
CA ASN A 48 -5.36 10.05 15.63
C ASN A 48 -5.41 8.52 15.64
N ASP A 49 -6.17 7.96 16.57
CA ASP A 49 -6.61 6.57 16.56
C ASP A 49 -8.10 6.61 16.19
N ALA A 50 -8.43 6.03 15.04
CA ALA A 50 -9.77 6.05 14.48
C ALA A 50 -10.20 4.63 14.11
N SER A 51 -11.25 4.15 14.77
CA SER A 51 -11.91 2.89 14.42
C SER A 51 -13.39 3.10 14.15
N GLY A 52 -13.93 2.40 13.16
CA GLY A 52 -15.34 2.54 12.84
C GLY A 52 -15.84 1.82 11.60
N SER A 53 -17.15 1.90 11.42
CA SER A 53 -17.87 1.21 10.35
C SER A 53 -19.23 1.87 10.09
N PRO A 54 -19.69 2.08 8.84
CA PRO A 54 -18.97 2.28 7.57
C PRO A 54 -18.73 3.78 7.30
N ASP A 55 -17.86 4.05 6.32
CA ASP A 55 -17.63 5.38 5.71
C ASP A 55 -17.13 6.48 6.66
N PRO A 56 -15.94 6.32 7.28
CA PRO A 56 -15.34 7.37 8.10
C PRO A 56 -14.85 8.53 7.24
N SER A 57 -15.09 9.77 7.67
CA SER A 57 -14.53 10.99 7.06
C SER A 57 -13.00 11.09 7.17
N PRO A 58 -12.35 11.98 6.40
CA PRO A 58 -10.89 12.01 6.30
C PRO A 58 -10.19 12.15 7.64
N VAL A 59 -9.11 11.39 7.80
CA VAL A 59 -8.20 11.49 8.95
C VAL A 59 -6.95 12.23 8.50
N LEU A 60 -6.66 13.35 9.16
CA LEU A 60 -5.52 14.21 8.85
C LEU A 60 -4.65 14.41 10.09
N GLY A 61 -3.36 14.13 9.99
CA GLY A 61 -2.49 14.33 11.12
C GLY A 61 -1.02 13.99 10.93
N HIS A 62 -0.28 13.93 12.03
CA HIS A 62 1.06 13.35 11.98
C HIS A 62 0.92 11.83 12.07
N ALA A 63 0.68 11.27 13.24
CA ALA A 63 0.43 9.84 13.40
C ALA A 63 -1.05 9.50 13.26
N ASN A 64 -1.39 8.65 12.29
CA ASN A 64 -2.74 8.16 12.09
C ASN A 64 -2.71 6.62 12.19
N ASP A 65 -3.50 6.06 13.10
CA ASP A 65 -3.82 4.64 13.20
C ASP A 65 -5.31 4.52 12.86
N VAL A 66 -5.63 3.85 11.76
CA VAL A 66 -6.99 3.79 11.22
C VAL A 66 -7.36 2.34 10.95
N SER A 67 -8.38 1.86 11.68
CA SER A 67 -8.86 0.48 11.58
C SER A 67 -10.35 0.44 11.30
N VAL A 68 -10.74 0.24 10.04
CA VAL A 68 -12.12 0.50 9.58
C VAL A 68 -12.66 -0.62 8.68
N SER A 69 -13.98 -0.77 8.68
CA SER A 69 -14.68 -1.75 7.84
C SER A 69 -16.05 -1.19 7.44
N PRO A 70 -16.53 -1.30 6.20
CA PRO A 70 -15.87 -1.91 5.07
C PRO A 70 -14.73 -1.01 4.54
N ASP A 71 -14.99 0.29 4.40
CA ASP A 71 -14.17 1.25 3.65
C ASP A 71 -13.65 2.40 4.55
N HIS A 72 -12.63 3.14 4.09
CA HIS A 72 -12.26 4.46 4.61
C HIS A 72 -12.26 5.55 3.55
N SER A 73 -12.42 6.80 3.99
CA SER A 73 -12.06 7.99 3.23
C SER A 73 -10.53 8.26 3.26
N PRO A 74 -10.03 9.27 2.50
CA PRO A 74 -8.61 9.51 2.40
C PRO A 74 -7.93 9.80 3.74
N ILE A 75 -6.75 9.24 3.91
CA ILE A 75 -5.90 9.44 5.08
C ILE A 75 -4.68 10.23 4.64
N LEU A 76 -4.37 11.32 5.33
CA LEU A 76 -3.23 12.16 5.02
C LEU A 76 -2.40 12.40 6.29
N GLY A 77 -1.10 12.13 6.23
CA GLY A 77 -0.25 12.39 7.38
C GLY A 77 1.20 12.01 7.31
N HIS A 78 1.84 11.97 8.48
CA HIS A 78 3.25 11.66 8.66
C HIS A 78 3.38 10.50 9.64
N THR A 79 3.47 9.26 9.15
CA THR A 79 3.15 7.97 9.82
C THR A 79 1.65 7.66 9.74
N ASN A 80 1.27 6.86 8.75
CA ASN A 80 -0.07 6.28 8.65
C ASN A 80 0.04 4.77 8.83
N ASP A 81 -0.77 4.19 9.70
CA ASP A 81 -1.01 2.76 9.85
C ASP A 81 -2.51 2.55 9.56
N VAL A 82 -2.80 1.78 8.53
CA VAL A 82 -4.15 1.68 7.97
C VAL A 82 -4.51 0.23 7.73
N SER A 83 -5.62 -0.19 8.32
CA SER A 83 -6.25 -1.48 8.04
C SER A 83 -7.69 -1.30 7.57
N ALA A 84 -8.01 -1.87 6.41
CA ALA A 84 -9.32 -1.77 5.77
C ALA A 84 -9.76 -3.11 5.16
N SER A 85 -11.06 -3.29 4.95
CA SER A 85 -11.60 -4.57 4.47
C SER A 85 -12.27 -4.52 3.10
N LEU A 86 -12.62 -3.36 2.55
CA LEU A 86 -13.18 -3.21 1.21
C LEU A 86 -12.90 -1.77 0.71
N ASP A 87 -12.82 -1.60 -0.61
CA ASP A 87 -12.75 -0.32 -1.37
C ASP A 87 -12.24 0.92 -0.58
N PRO A 88 -11.00 0.92 -0.09
CA PRO A 88 -10.52 2.00 0.73
C PRO A 88 -10.10 3.18 -0.16
N SER A 89 -10.09 4.39 0.40
CA SER A 89 -9.62 5.61 -0.27
C SER A 89 -8.11 5.86 -0.11
N PRO A 90 -7.47 6.69 -0.98
CA PRO A 90 -6.01 6.86 -0.97
C PRO A 90 -5.37 7.21 0.38
N VAL A 91 -4.21 6.62 0.65
CA VAL A 91 -3.36 6.92 1.80
C VAL A 91 -2.15 7.74 1.33
N LEU A 92 -2.03 8.96 1.84
CA LEU A 92 -0.97 9.90 1.47
C LEU A 92 -0.12 10.21 2.69
N GLY A 93 1.20 10.08 2.57
CA GLY A 93 2.04 10.41 3.72
C GLY A 93 3.45 9.88 3.69
N HIS A 94 4.08 9.85 4.86
CA HIS A 94 5.41 9.29 5.03
C HIS A 94 5.69 9.04 6.51
N PRO A 95 6.01 7.80 6.92
CA PRO A 95 5.77 6.52 6.24
C PRO A 95 4.26 6.18 6.12
N ASN A 96 3.95 5.18 5.29
CA ASN A 96 2.63 4.55 5.19
C ASN A 96 2.78 3.04 5.37
N ASP A 97 2.01 2.46 6.29
CA ASP A 97 1.74 1.03 6.43
C ASP A 97 0.26 0.83 6.11
N ALA A 98 -0.04 0.07 5.06
CA ALA A 98 -1.40 -0.13 4.61
C ALA A 98 -1.66 -1.62 4.37
N SER A 99 -2.72 -2.13 4.98
CA SER A 99 -3.20 -3.49 4.78
C SER A 99 -4.67 -3.50 4.37
N GLY A 100 -4.98 -4.28 3.34
CA GLY A 100 -6.35 -4.37 2.83
C GLY A 100 -6.63 -5.58 1.96
N SER A 101 -7.87 -6.06 2.02
CA SER A 101 -8.35 -7.17 1.21
C SER A 101 -9.85 -7.02 1.01
N PRO A 102 -10.41 -6.97 -0.21
CA PRO A 102 -9.77 -7.43 -1.45
C PRO A 102 -8.91 -6.38 -2.16
N ASP A 103 -9.35 -5.12 -2.20
CA ASP A 103 -8.79 -4.12 -3.11
C ASP A 103 -8.27 -2.93 -2.30
N PRO A 104 -7.00 -2.86 -1.86
CA PRO A 104 -6.51 -1.68 -1.13
C PRO A 104 -6.43 -0.45 -2.05
N SER A 105 -6.29 0.74 -1.45
CA SER A 105 -6.23 2.03 -2.14
C SER A 105 -4.89 2.36 -2.72
N PRO A 106 -4.81 3.36 -3.61
CA PRO A 106 -3.54 3.95 -3.99
C PRO A 106 -2.80 4.50 -2.77
N VAL A 107 -1.52 4.13 -2.63
CA VAL A 107 -0.63 4.63 -1.58
C VAL A 107 0.42 5.54 -2.19
N LEU A 108 0.55 6.75 -1.66
CA LEU A 108 1.46 7.77 -2.17
C LEU A 108 2.37 8.33 -1.07
N GLY A 109 3.69 8.27 -1.28
CA GLY A 109 4.61 8.93 -0.35
C GLY A 109 6.04 8.40 -0.26
N HIS A 110 6.61 8.44 0.94
CA HIS A 110 7.93 7.87 1.21
C HIS A 110 7.79 6.74 2.24
N ALA A 111 8.50 5.63 2.04
CA ALA A 111 8.44 4.42 2.84
C ALA A 111 7.01 3.88 2.94
N ASN A 112 6.60 3.17 1.89
CA ASN A 112 5.30 2.51 1.81
C ASN A 112 5.49 1.01 2.03
N ASP A 113 4.84 0.46 3.04
CA ASP A 113 4.66 -0.98 3.26
C ASP A 113 3.19 -1.30 2.95
N VAL A 114 2.94 -2.10 1.94
CA VAL A 114 1.58 -2.37 1.46
C VAL A 114 1.36 -3.87 1.33
N SER A 115 0.59 -4.43 2.24
CA SER A 115 0.20 -5.84 2.21
C SER A 115 -1.24 -6.01 1.74
N ALA A 116 -1.43 -6.76 0.66
CA ALA A 116 -2.73 -6.81 0.01
C ALA A 116 -3.04 -8.13 -0.71
N SER A 117 -4.34 -8.40 -0.83
CA SER A 117 -4.85 -9.59 -1.51
C SER A 117 -6.33 -9.41 -1.88
N PRO A 118 -6.78 -9.66 -3.11
CA PRO A 118 -5.98 -10.08 -4.26
C PRO A 118 -5.28 -8.93 -4.98
N ASP A 119 -5.87 -7.75 -5.16
CA ASP A 119 -5.40 -6.81 -6.21
C ASP A 119 -5.01 -5.44 -5.62
N PRO A 120 -3.73 -5.20 -5.23
CA PRO A 120 -3.37 -3.89 -4.72
C PRO A 120 -3.52 -2.78 -5.77
N SER A 121 -3.98 -1.61 -5.36
CA SER A 121 -3.97 -0.38 -6.17
C SER A 121 -2.57 0.16 -6.42
N PRO A 122 -2.37 1.10 -7.37
CA PRO A 122 -1.05 1.63 -7.71
C PRO A 122 -0.35 2.28 -6.52
N ILE A 123 0.95 1.99 -6.38
CA ILE A 123 1.79 2.53 -5.31
C ILE A 123 2.83 3.45 -5.94
N LEU A 124 2.91 4.69 -5.44
CA LEU A 124 3.87 5.68 -5.91
C LEU A 124 4.65 6.22 -4.73
N GLY A 125 5.98 6.07 -4.76
CA GLY A 125 6.77 6.58 -3.65
C GLY A 125 8.23 6.21 -3.64
N HIS A 126 8.96 6.73 -2.66
CA HIS A 126 10.33 6.30 -2.39
C HIS A 126 10.31 5.13 -1.42
N ASN A 127 10.98 4.02 -1.75
CA ASN A 127 11.02 2.81 -0.92
C ASN A 127 9.62 2.22 -0.74
N ASN A 128 9.24 1.35 -1.66
CA ASN A 128 7.97 0.60 -1.59
C ASN A 128 8.29 -0.86 -1.30
N ASP A 129 7.63 -1.45 -0.30
CA ASP A 129 7.63 -2.89 0.00
C ASP A 129 6.20 -3.39 -0.21
N VAL A 130 6.03 -4.35 -1.12
CA VAL A 130 4.71 -4.77 -1.62
C VAL A 130 4.61 -6.29 -1.66
N PRO A 131 4.30 -6.93 -0.52
CA PRO A 131 3.87 -8.32 -0.49
C PRO A 131 2.40 -8.44 -0.91
N ALA A 132 2.18 -9.00 -2.10
CA ALA A 132 0.86 -9.26 -2.66
C ALA A 132 0.61 -10.75 -2.89
N SER A 133 -0.63 -11.20 -2.70
CA SER A 133 -0.98 -12.57 -3.09
C SER A 133 -1.17 -12.68 -4.61
N LEU A 134 -1.83 -11.73 -5.26
CA LEU A 134 -2.15 -11.73 -6.69
C LEU A 134 -1.96 -10.32 -7.27
N ASP A 135 -1.86 -10.23 -8.60
CA ASP A 135 -1.96 -9.00 -9.44
C ASP A 135 -1.76 -7.66 -8.73
N PRO A 136 -0.55 -7.36 -8.20
CA PRO A 136 -0.28 -6.01 -7.75
C PRO A 136 -0.34 -5.03 -8.90
N SER A 137 -1.04 -3.91 -8.72
CA SER A 137 -0.98 -2.76 -9.62
C SER A 137 0.45 -2.20 -9.75
N PRO A 138 0.70 -1.32 -10.75
CA PRO A 138 2.03 -0.76 -10.98
C PRO A 138 2.63 -0.09 -9.74
N VAL A 139 3.90 -0.40 -9.48
CA VAL A 139 4.70 0.20 -8.39
C VAL A 139 5.76 1.10 -9.00
N LEU A 140 5.74 2.38 -8.62
CA LEU A 140 6.62 3.41 -9.16
C LEU A 140 7.45 4.04 -8.04
N GLY A 141 8.77 4.00 -8.17
CA GLY A 141 9.65 4.52 -7.12
C GLY A 141 11.13 4.30 -7.32
N PRO A 142 12.00 5.05 -6.63
CA PRO A 142 13.44 4.85 -6.68
C PRO A 142 13.95 3.52 -6.10
N ALA A 143 13.22 2.96 -5.15
CA ALA A 143 13.53 1.67 -4.54
C ALA A 143 12.21 0.93 -4.36
N ASN A 144 12.07 -0.24 -4.99
CA ASN A 144 10.87 -1.06 -4.89
C ASN A 144 11.28 -2.50 -4.57
N ASP A 145 10.63 -3.11 -3.60
CA ASP A 145 10.66 -4.54 -3.29
C ASP A 145 9.24 -5.05 -3.50
N VAL A 146 9.04 -5.93 -4.47
CA VAL A 146 7.72 -6.44 -4.84
C VAL A 146 7.76 -7.95 -4.83
N SER A 147 6.89 -8.56 -4.04
CA SER A 147 6.70 -10.00 -4.03
C SER A 147 5.25 -10.33 -4.34
N ALA A 148 5.02 -11.12 -5.40
CA ALA A 148 3.69 -11.51 -5.84
C ALA A 148 3.65 -13.00 -6.16
N SER A 149 2.53 -13.67 -5.88
CA SER A 149 2.42 -15.06 -6.34
C SER A 149 2.11 -15.11 -7.84
N LEU A 150 1.14 -14.34 -8.36
CA LEU A 150 0.77 -14.36 -9.78
C LEU A 150 0.70 -12.94 -10.36
N ASP A 151 1.12 -12.79 -11.62
CA ASP A 151 0.84 -11.65 -12.52
C ASP A 151 1.10 -10.24 -11.93
N PRO A 152 2.29 -9.93 -11.37
CA PRO A 152 2.55 -8.57 -10.95
C PRO A 152 2.57 -7.60 -12.13
N SER A 153 1.92 -6.45 -11.98
CA SER A 153 1.99 -5.32 -12.93
C SER A 153 3.41 -4.73 -13.02
N PRO A 154 3.68 -3.86 -14.02
CA PRO A 154 5.01 -3.31 -14.22
C PRO A 154 5.56 -2.55 -13.01
N VAL A 155 6.83 -2.79 -12.70
CA VAL A 155 7.59 -2.08 -11.65
C VAL A 155 8.60 -1.15 -12.30
N LEU A 156 8.58 0.13 -11.91
CA LEU A 156 9.42 1.17 -12.52
C LEU A 156 10.28 1.84 -11.44
N GLY A 157 11.61 1.75 -11.59
CA GLY A 157 12.53 2.36 -10.65
C GLY A 157 14.02 2.17 -10.96
N PRO A 158 14.91 3.06 -10.47
CA PRO A 158 16.36 2.86 -10.54
C PRO A 158 16.90 1.66 -9.78
N ALA A 159 16.26 1.25 -8.69
CA ALA A 159 16.59 0.04 -7.95
C ALA A 159 15.30 -0.74 -7.68
N THR A 160 15.16 -1.93 -8.25
CA THR A 160 13.97 -2.75 -8.01
C THR A 160 14.34 -4.20 -7.75
N ASP A 161 13.65 -4.82 -6.81
CA ASP A 161 13.68 -6.26 -6.56
C ASP A 161 12.25 -6.78 -6.80
N VAL A 162 12.11 -7.76 -7.68
CA VAL A 162 10.83 -8.34 -8.04
C VAL A 162 10.92 -9.85 -7.94
N SER A 163 10.06 -10.44 -7.11
CA SER A 163 9.87 -11.88 -7.01
C SER A 163 8.44 -12.26 -7.40
N ALA A 164 8.32 -13.10 -8.42
CA ALA A 164 7.03 -13.56 -8.95
C ALA A 164 7.05 -15.08 -9.15
N SER A 165 5.95 -15.77 -8.84
CA SER A 165 5.89 -17.21 -9.17
C SER A 165 5.56 -17.46 -10.64
N THR A 166 4.69 -16.65 -11.24
CA THR A 166 4.25 -16.80 -12.64
C THR A 166 3.96 -15.45 -13.28
N ASP A 167 4.31 -15.33 -14.57
CA ASP A 167 3.93 -14.24 -15.48
C ASP A 167 4.19 -12.83 -14.92
N PRO A 168 5.42 -12.51 -14.45
CA PRO A 168 5.69 -11.13 -14.06
C PRO A 168 5.52 -10.19 -15.24
N SER A 169 5.06 -8.96 -15.03
CA SER A 169 5.14 -7.88 -16.02
C SER A 169 6.56 -7.31 -16.16
N PRO A 170 6.82 -6.45 -17.17
CA PRO A 170 8.14 -5.85 -17.36
C PRO A 170 8.63 -5.02 -16.17
N VAL A 171 9.92 -5.16 -15.88
CA VAL A 171 10.65 -4.34 -14.91
C VAL A 171 11.54 -3.35 -15.65
N LEU A 172 11.41 -2.05 -15.33
CA LEU A 172 12.09 -0.96 -16.02
C LEU A 172 12.99 -0.18 -15.07
N GLY A 173 14.30 -0.23 -15.31
CA GLY A 173 15.26 0.41 -14.41
C GLY A 173 16.73 0.13 -14.72
N PRO A 174 17.66 1.00 -14.31
CA PRO A 174 19.10 0.78 -14.44
C PRO A 174 19.76 -0.23 -13.50
N ALA A 175 19.07 -0.78 -12.51
CA ALA A 175 19.62 -1.83 -11.65
C ALA A 175 18.46 -2.62 -11.00
N ASN A 176 18.09 -3.75 -11.59
CA ASN A 176 16.97 -4.54 -11.09
C ASN A 176 17.41 -5.99 -10.82
N ASP A 177 16.85 -6.57 -9.77
CA ASP A 177 16.85 -8.01 -9.52
C ASP A 177 15.45 -8.55 -9.84
N MET A 178 15.39 -9.65 -10.59
CA MET A 178 14.13 -10.32 -10.89
C MET A 178 14.28 -11.82 -10.72
N SER A 179 13.37 -12.41 -9.95
CA SER A 179 13.18 -13.84 -9.86
C SER A 179 11.78 -14.24 -10.34
N ALA A 180 11.72 -15.21 -11.25
CA ALA A 180 10.47 -15.70 -11.84
C ALA A 180 10.49 -17.21 -12.08
N SER A 181 9.48 -17.95 -11.60
CA SER A 181 9.45 -19.41 -11.80
C SER A 181 8.70 -19.91 -13.04
N GLU A 182 7.90 -19.06 -13.69
CA GLU A 182 7.24 -19.36 -14.97
C GLU A 182 7.00 -18.06 -15.78
N ASP A 183 7.07 -18.16 -17.11
CA ASP A 183 6.78 -17.09 -18.09
C ASP A 183 7.35 -15.68 -17.78
N PRO A 184 8.67 -15.51 -17.59
CA PRO A 184 9.27 -14.19 -17.35
C PRO A 184 9.07 -13.17 -18.49
N SER A 185 8.55 -11.99 -18.13
CA SER A 185 8.48 -10.81 -19.01
C SER A 185 9.84 -10.18 -19.33
N PRO A 186 9.85 -9.25 -20.32
CA PRO A 186 11.01 -8.44 -20.63
C PRO A 186 11.57 -7.61 -19.47
N ILE A 187 12.90 -7.50 -19.38
CA ILE A 187 13.57 -6.54 -18.49
C ILE A 187 14.32 -5.49 -19.31
N LEU A 188 14.18 -4.23 -18.91
CA LEU A 188 14.66 -3.06 -19.65
C LEU A 188 15.57 -2.20 -18.77
N GLY A 189 16.86 -2.19 -19.11
CA GLY A 189 17.88 -1.31 -18.56
C GLY A 189 19.26 -1.96 -18.47
N PRO A 190 20.29 -1.19 -18.08
CA PRO A 190 21.58 -1.77 -17.70
C PRO A 190 21.53 -2.52 -16.35
N LEU A 191 22.57 -3.31 -16.04
CA LEU A 191 22.86 -3.88 -14.71
C LEU A 191 21.72 -4.65 -14.03
N ASN A 192 20.98 -5.45 -14.79
CA ASN A 192 19.97 -6.34 -14.22
C ASN A 192 20.55 -7.71 -13.87
N ASP A 193 20.11 -8.28 -12.76
CA ASP A 193 20.29 -9.71 -12.41
C ASP A 193 18.93 -10.41 -12.57
N VAL A 194 18.94 -11.57 -13.23
CA VAL A 194 17.71 -12.28 -13.60
C VAL A 194 17.85 -13.75 -13.33
N SER A 195 17.02 -14.26 -12.43
CA SER A 195 16.91 -15.68 -12.11
C SER A 195 15.55 -16.20 -12.53
N ALA A 196 15.44 -16.76 -13.74
CA ALA A 196 14.15 -17.17 -14.28
C ALA A 196 14.12 -18.60 -14.85
N SER A 197 12.96 -19.25 -14.77
CA SER A 197 12.69 -20.52 -15.44
C SER A 197 11.32 -20.40 -16.09
N PRO A 198 11.13 -20.61 -17.41
CA PRO A 198 12.14 -20.74 -18.46
C PRO A 198 12.92 -19.43 -18.73
N ASP A 199 13.77 -19.39 -19.77
CA ASP A 199 14.54 -18.19 -20.16
C ASP A 199 13.61 -16.97 -20.43
N PRO A 200 13.97 -15.74 -19.99
CA PRO A 200 13.21 -14.52 -20.29
C PRO A 200 13.11 -14.24 -21.78
N SER A 201 11.93 -13.76 -22.19
CA SER A 201 11.62 -13.47 -23.59
C SER A 201 12.49 -12.36 -24.19
N LEU A 202 12.94 -11.39 -23.38
CA LEU A 202 13.77 -10.27 -23.82
C LEU A 202 14.51 -9.61 -22.65
N ILE A 203 15.81 -9.36 -22.79
CA ILE A 203 16.56 -8.49 -21.87
C ILE A 203 17.29 -7.44 -22.69
N LEU A 204 17.03 -6.17 -22.41
CA LEU A 204 17.56 -5.04 -23.19
C LEU A 204 18.38 -4.08 -22.33
N GLY A 205 19.68 -4.02 -22.61
CA GLY A 205 20.63 -3.10 -22.00
C GLY A 205 22.00 -3.74 -21.80
N PRO A 206 23.05 -2.97 -21.48
CA PRO A 206 24.38 -3.51 -21.25
C PRO A 206 24.53 -4.10 -19.83
N ALA A 207 25.43 -5.07 -19.69
CA ALA A 207 25.88 -5.61 -18.39
C ALA A 207 24.77 -6.26 -17.54
N ASN A 208 23.91 -7.04 -18.18
CA ASN A 208 22.91 -7.86 -17.49
C ASN A 208 23.46 -9.28 -17.23
N ASP A 209 23.17 -9.84 -16.06
CA ASP A 209 23.43 -11.24 -15.69
C ASP A 209 22.11 -12.04 -15.73
N VAL A 210 22.18 -13.28 -16.23
CA VAL A 210 20.99 -14.10 -16.48
C VAL A 210 21.29 -15.55 -16.13
N SER A 211 20.66 -16.01 -15.05
CA SER A 211 20.67 -17.38 -14.59
C SER A 211 19.33 -18.03 -14.90
N ALA A 212 19.25 -18.76 -16.01
CA ALA A 212 18.01 -19.41 -16.41
C ALA A 212 18.13 -20.94 -16.55
N SER A 213 17.09 -21.64 -16.09
CA SER A 213 17.01 -23.10 -16.07
C SER A 213 16.16 -23.58 -17.25
N ARG A 214 16.78 -24.28 -18.20
CA ARG A 214 16.04 -25.01 -19.24
C ARG A 214 15.39 -26.25 -18.64
N THR A 215 14.08 -26.30 -18.56
CA THR A 215 13.37 -27.58 -18.57
C THR A 215 13.57 -28.19 -19.97
N PRO A 216 14.21 -29.37 -20.11
CA PRO A 216 14.31 -30.01 -21.42
C PRO A 216 12.90 -30.44 -21.81
N HIS A 217 12.36 -29.86 -22.89
CA HIS A 217 11.13 -30.35 -23.50
C HIS A 217 11.36 -31.82 -23.90
N ARG A 218 10.78 -32.76 -23.15
CA ARG A 218 10.84 -34.18 -23.48
C ARG A 218 9.88 -34.40 -24.66
N SER A 219 10.46 -34.45 -25.87
CA SER A 219 9.79 -34.81 -27.12
C SER A 219 9.18 -36.20 -27.07
#